data_AF-A0A519SHU8-F1
#
_entry.id   AF-A0A519SHU8-F1
#
_cell.length_a   1.000
_cell.length_b   1.000
_cell.length_c   1.000
_cell.angle_alpha   90.00
_cell.angle_beta   90.00
_cell.angle_gamma   90.00
#
_symmetry.space_group_name_H-M   'P 1'
#
loop_
_entity.id
_entity.type
_entity.pdbx_description
1 polymer ?
#
loop_
_entity_poly.entity_id
_entity_poly.type
_entity_poly.pdbx_seq_one_letter_code
_entity_poly.pdbx_strand_id
1 'polypeptide(L)'
;MNLTDEQKNEIQGYIITVPKYRETYNELYDHILTSLADQDGTFHIDLVTKIVNDDFGGFNEIADQEQIYHKEIGKKFNRQFRLQFIDTLKWQGIGVLVICFMLYYSHKTTPFYMKPLVTVSMICLMSVALFGYARIIVNVIRFSKLSILDGHLAYASSFSFATINLVLGGFINGHILELSDNNKLIAIFFLFSFASVYAITFAKLYTRKLNILIA
;
A
#
# COMPACT_ATOMS: atom_id res chain seq x y z
N MET A 1 19.84 -24.95 23.44
CA MET A 1 20.79 -24.06 24.15
C MET A 1 20.11 -22.77 24.66
N ASN A 2 20.55 -22.22 25.79
CA ASN A 2 20.09 -20.89 26.27
C ASN A 2 21.03 -19.79 25.78
N LEU A 3 20.53 -18.89 24.91
CA LEU A 3 21.30 -17.81 24.31
C LEU A 3 21.37 -16.57 25.22
N THR A 4 22.55 -15.96 25.33
CA THR A 4 22.72 -14.64 25.97
C THR A 4 22.20 -13.52 25.07
N ASP A 5 21.96 -12.34 25.64
CA ASP A 5 21.51 -11.18 24.85
C ASP A 5 22.56 -10.70 23.85
N GLU A 6 23.85 -10.87 24.17
CA GLU A 6 24.95 -10.60 23.24
C GLU A 6 24.90 -11.53 22.02
N GLN A 7 24.67 -12.82 22.23
CA GLN A 7 24.56 -13.81 21.14
C GLN A 7 23.32 -13.56 20.28
N LYS A 8 22.19 -13.18 20.90
CA LYS A 8 21.00 -12.75 20.17
C LYS A 8 21.29 -11.53 19.28
N ASN A 9 21.99 -10.53 19.81
CA ASN A 9 22.38 -9.35 19.04
C ASN A 9 23.34 -9.69 17.88
N GLU A 10 24.24 -10.66 18.09
CA GLU A 10 25.13 -11.15 17.04
C GLU A 10 24.34 -11.83 15.91
N ILE A 11 23.37 -12.68 16.25
CA ILE A 11 22.46 -13.31 15.28
C ILE A 11 21.69 -12.24 14.50
N GLN A 12 21.13 -11.24 15.20
CA GLN A 12 20.41 -10.14 14.55
C GLN A 12 21.29 -9.41 13.55
N GLY A 13 22.51 -9.02 13.95
CA GLY A 13 23.46 -8.34 13.08
C GLY A 13 23.87 -9.18 11.86
N TYR A 14 23.95 -10.50 12.02
CA TYR A 14 24.29 -11.42 10.93
C TYR A 14 23.19 -11.51 9.87
N ILE A 15 21.92 -11.59 10.27
CA ILE A 15 20.80 -11.83 9.33
C ILE A 15 20.12 -10.55 8.84
N ILE A 16 20.33 -9.39 9.49
CA ILE A 16 19.55 -8.16 9.22
C ILE A 16 19.66 -7.67 7.77
N THR A 17 20.75 -7.97 7.07
CA THR A 17 20.98 -7.48 5.70
C THR A 17 20.26 -8.29 4.64
N VAL A 18 19.78 -9.49 4.96
CA VAL A 18 19.23 -10.42 3.96
C VAL A 18 17.74 -10.19 3.69
N PRO A 19 16.83 -10.29 4.67
CA PRO A 19 15.41 -10.06 4.41
C PRO A 19 15.13 -8.56 4.21
N LYS A 20 14.43 -8.20 3.14
CA LYS A 20 14.02 -6.82 2.91
C LYS A 20 12.88 -6.42 3.84
N TYR A 21 11.94 -7.33 4.09
CA TYR A 21 10.75 -7.06 4.88
C TYR A 21 10.90 -7.52 6.33
N ARG A 22 10.27 -6.77 7.22
CA ARG A 22 10.28 -7.06 8.66
C ARG A 22 9.64 -8.41 8.97
N GLU A 23 8.57 -8.77 8.26
CA GLU A 23 7.86 -10.03 8.49
C GLU A 23 8.81 -11.23 8.25
N THR A 24 9.51 -11.25 7.12
CA THR A 24 10.49 -12.29 6.79
C THR A 24 11.69 -12.27 7.73
N TYR A 25 12.15 -11.09 8.16
CA TYR A 25 13.20 -10.98 9.18
C TYR A 25 12.78 -11.59 10.52
N ASN A 26 11.57 -11.28 10.99
CA ASN A 26 11.07 -11.78 12.27
C ASN A 26 10.90 -13.31 12.22
N GLU A 27 10.37 -13.85 11.13
CA GLU A 27 10.21 -15.30 10.93
C GLU A 27 11.55 -16.02 10.88
N LEU A 28 12.51 -15.50 10.11
CA LEU A 28 13.87 -16.05 10.05
C LEU A 28 14.54 -16.03 11.43
N TYR A 29 14.43 -14.91 12.14
CA TYR A 29 15.03 -14.75 13.46
C TYR A 29 14.42 -15.71 14.48
N ASP A 30 13.09 -15.79 14.55
CA ASP A 30 12.37 -16.68 15.49
C ASP A 30 12.68 -18.15 15.21
N HIS A 31 12.73 -18.55 13.94
CA HIS A 31 13.11 -19.90 13.53
C HIS A 31 14.54 -20.24 13.94
N ILE A 32 15.50 -19.33 13.74
CA ILE A 32 16.89 -19.52 14.16
C ILE A 32 16.98 -19.69 15.69
N LEU A 33 16.29 -18.83 16.45
CA LEU A 33 16.29 -18.93 17.91
C LEU A 33 15.69 -20.25 18.40
N THR A 34 14.59 -20.68 17.80
CA THR A 34 13.93 -21.95 18.12
C THR A 34 14.85 -23.13 17.77
N SER A 35 15.45 -23.11 16.59
CA SER A 35 16.37 -24.17 16.13
C SER A 35 17.62 -24.27 17.01
N LEU A 36 18.15 -23.14 17.50
CA LEU A 36 19.27 -23.13 18.46
C LEU A 36 18.84 -23.56 19.87
N ALA A 37 17.57 -23.35 20.24
CA ALA A 37 17.04 -23.82 21.51
C ALA A 37 17.06 -25.36 21.59
N ASP A 38 16.84 -26.04 20.46
CA ASP A 38 16.84 -27.50 20.36
C ASP A 38 18.24 -28.12 20.17
N GLN A 39 19.28 -27.32 19.93
CA GLN A 39 20.65 -27.81 19.82
C GLN A 39 21.39 -27.84 21.17
N ASP A 40 22.16 -28.91 21.37
CA ASP A 40 23.11 -29.07 22.46
C ASP A 40 24.49 -28.53 22.06
N GLY A 41 25.14 -27.78 22.95
CA GLY A 41 26.51 -27.29 22.75
C GLY A 41 26.71 -25.81 23.05
N THR A 42 27.89 -25.31 22.68
CA THR A 42 28.26 -23.88 22.78
C THR A 42 27.85 -23.14 21.52
N PHE A 43 27.37 -21.92 21.67
CA PHE A 43 26.99 -21.06 20.55
C PHE A 43 28.21 -20.72 19.69
N HIS A 44 28.03 -20.84 18.37
CA HIS A 44 28.94 -20.35 17.35
C HIS A 44 28.11 -19.83 16.18
N ILE A 45 28.54 -18.73 15.56
CA ILE A 45 27.81 -18.12 14.44
C ILE A 45 27.68 -19.05 13.24
N ASP A 46 28.61 -19.99 13.04
CA ASP A 46 28.55 -21.01 12.00
C ASP A 46 27.33 -21.94 12.12
N LEU A 47 26.80 -22.12 13.34
CA LEU A 47 25.54 -22.85 13.54
C LEU A 47 24.36 -22.10 12.91
N VAL A 48 24.37 -20.77 12.96
CA VAL A 48 23.35 -19.94 12.31
C VAL A 48 23.46 -20.09 10.79
N THR A 49 24.67 -20.00 10.24
CA THR A 49 24.94 -20.24 8.82
C THR A 49 24.44 -21.62 8.39
N LYS A 50 24.68 -22.64 9.21
CA LYS A 50 24.23 -24.01 8.97
C LYS A 50 22.70 -24.10 8.96
N ILE A 51 22.02 -23.56 9.98
CA ILE A 51 20.55 -23.52 10.05
C ILE A 51 19.97 -22.82 8.81
N VAL A 52 20.54 -21.67 8.43
CA VAL A 52 20.12 -20.93 7.24
C VAL A 52 20.26 -21.76 5.96
N ASN A 53 21.38 -22.48 5.80
CA ASN A 53 21.61 -23.28 4.61
C ASN A 53 20.75 -24.56 4.58
N ASP A 54 20.62 -25.24 5.71
CA ASP A 54 19.93 -26.51 5.82
C ASP A 54 18.40 -26.33 5.75
N ASP A 55 17.84 -25.31 6.43
CA ASP A 55 16.39 -25.13 6.57
C ASP A 55 15.81 -24.20 5.50
N PHE A 56 16.56 -23.19 5.05
CA PHE A 56 16.08 -22.18 4.10
C PHE A 56 16.74 -22.26 2.72
N GLY A 57 17.71 -23.15 2.51
CA GLY A 57 18.45 -23.25 1.25
C GLY A 57 19.47 -22.12 1.03
N GLY A 58 19.79 -21.37 2.08
CA GLY A 58 20.74 -20.26 2.04
C GLY A 58 20.10 -18.89 1.81
N PHE A 59 20.90 -17.83 1.96
CA PHE A 59 20.40 -16.45 1.90
C PHE A 59 19.81 -16.02 0.55
N ASN A 60 20.30 -16.58 -0.56
CA ASN A 60 19.75 -16.29 -1.88
C ASN A 60 18.32 -16.84 -2.03
N GLU A 61 18.10 -18.07 -1.55
CA GLU A 61 16.77 -18.69 -1.60
C GLU A 61 15.77 -17.92 -0.72
N ILE A 62 16.19 -17.42 0.45
CA ILE A 62 15.36 -16.55 1.30
C ILE A 62 14.90 -15.30 0.51
N ALA A 63 15.82 -14.64 -0.19
CA ALA A 63 15.49 -13.45 -0.98
C ALA A 63 14.55 -13.76 -2.15
N ASP A 64 14.77 -14.89 -2.84
CA ASP A 64 13.92 -15.34 -3.95
C ASP A 64 12.50 -15.70 -3.48
N GLN A 65 12.39 -16.44 -2.37
CA GLN A 65 11.11 -16.78 -1.75
C GLN A 65 10.37 -15.54 -1.26
N GLU A 66 11.08 -14.58 -0.65
CA GLU A 66 10.51 -13.29 -0.24
C GLU A 66 9.93 -12.53 -1.44
N GLN A 67 10.63 -12.51 -2.58
CA GLN A 67 10.15 -11.87 -3.80
C GLN A 67 8.90 -12.57 -4.38
N ILE A 68 8.90 -13.91 -4.40
CA ILE A 68 7.75 -14.71 -4.85
C ILE A 68 6.54 -14.41 -3.95
N TYR A 69 6.72 -14.50 -2.64
CA TYR A 69 5.67 -14.23 -1.66
C TYR A 69 5.11 -12.81 -1.79
N HIS A 70 5.98 -11.80 -1.90
CA HIS A 70 5.55 -10.42 -2.11
C HIS A 70 4.70 -10.26 -3.39
N LYS A 71 5.06 -10.94 -4.48
CA LYS A 71 4.29 -10.94 -5.73
C LYS A 71 2.92 -11.59 -5.56
N GLU A 72 2.83 -12.68 -4.80
CA GLU A 72 1.57 -13.36 -4.51
C GLU A 72 0.63 -12.53 -3.63
N ILE A 73 1.17 -11.94 -2.56
CA ILE A 73 0.42 -11.04 -1.69
C ILE A 73 -0.05 -9.82 -2.48
N GLY A 74 0.78 -9.27 -3.37
CA GLY A 74 0.36 -8.20 -4.28
C GLY A 74 -0.81 -8.57 -5.19
N LYS A 75 -0.82 -9.79 -5.74
CA LYS A 75 -1.97 -10.28 -6.52
C LYS A 75 -3.23 -10.39 -5.65
N LYS A 76 -3.11 -10.91 -4.42
CA LYS A 76 -4.23 -11.01 -3.46
C LYS A 76 -4.78 -9.63 -3.09
N PHE A 77 -3.89 -8.69 -2.76
CA PHE A 77 -4.24 -7.30 -2.45
C PHE A 77 -4.96 -6.62 -3.62
N ASN A 78 -4.40 -6.70 -4.83
CA ASN A 78 -5.02 -6.10 -6.02
C ASN A 78 -6.38 -6.72 -6.35
N ARG A 79 -6.55 -8.03 -6.12
CA ARG A 79 -7.87 -8.68 -6.24
C ARG A 79 -8.85 -8.12 -5.21
N GLN A 80 -8.45 -8.03 -3.94
CA GLN A 80 -9.29 -7.49 -2.88
C GLN A 80 -9.65 -6.02 -3.09
N PHE A 81 -8.68 -5.20 -3.50
CA PHE A 81 -8.91 -3.80 -3.84
C PHE A 81 -9.96 -3.67 -4.95
N ARG A 82 -9.82 -4.43 -6.05
CA ARG A 82 -10.80 -4.42 -7.16
C ARG A 82 -12.20 -4.85 -6.71
N LEU A 83 -12.30 -5.92 -5.92
CA LEU A 83 -13.58 -6.37 -5.40
C LEU A 83 -14.22 -5.31 -4.50
N GLN A 84 -13.43 -4.70 -3.62
CA GLN A 84 -13.91 -3.64 -2.72
C GLN A 84 -14.26 -2.35 -3.47
N PHE A 85 -13.54 -2.05 -4.56
CA PHE A 85 -13.84 -0.92 -5.44
C PHE A 85 -15.18 -1.11 -6.14
N ILE A 86 -15.43 -2.29 -6.71
CA ILE A 86 -16.72 -2.63 -7.35
C ILE A 86 -17.85 -2.60 -6.33
N ASP A 87 -17.64 -3.15 -5.13
CA ASP A 87 -18.61 -3.11 -4.03
C ASP A 87 -18.95 -1.66 -3.62
N THR A 88 -17.93 -0.82 -3.47
CA THR A 88 -18.08 0.61 -3.16
C THR A 88 -18.82 1.34 -4.29
N LEU A 89 -18.50 1.05 -5.55
CA LEU A 89 -19.15 1.64 -6.72
C LEU A 89 -20.65 1.29 -6.78
N LYS A 90 -21.04 0.05 -6.41
CA LYS A 90 -22.44 -0.38 -6.43
C LYS A 90 -23.32 0.38 -5.46
N TRP A 91 -22.90 0.55 -4.21
CA TRP A 91 -23.79 1.14 -3.19
C TRP A 91 -23.52 2.61 -2.96
N GLN A 92 -22.25 2.96 -2.73
CA GLN A 92 -21.86 4.33 -2.43
C GLN A 92 -21.66 5.14 -3.73
N GLY A 93 -21.23 4.47 -4.81
CA GLY A 93 -21.12 5.09 -6.12
C GLY A 93 -22.46 5.53 -6.71
N ILE A 94 -23.56 4.80 -6.49
CA ILE A 94 -24.90 5.25 -6.93
C ILE A 94 -25.24 6.60 -6.29
N GLY A 95 -25.01 6.76 -4.98
CA GLY A 95 -25.25 8.03 -4.29
C GLY A 95 -24.44 9.18 -4.90
N VAL A 96 -23.16 8.94 -5.20
CA VAL A 96 -22.30 9.95 -5.84
C VAL A 96 -22.77 10.26 -7.27
N LEU A 97 -23.21 9.25 -8.04
CA LEU A 97 -23.74 9.46 -9.39
C LEU A 97 -25.05 10.26 -9.38
N VAL A 98 -25.93 10.03 -8.40
CA VAL A 98 -27.16 10.82 -8.23
C VAL A 98 -26.82 12.28 -7.94
N ILE A 99 -25.83 12.54 -7.07
CA ILE A 99 -25.35 13.91 -6.80
C ILE A 99 -24.79 14.54 -8.08
N CYS A 100 -23.93 13.85 -8.82
CA CYS A 100 -23.40 14.33 -10.10
C CYS A 100 -24.53 14.64 -11.10
N PHE A 101 -25.55 13.79 -11.19
CA PHE A 101 -26.70 13.99 -12.07
C PHE A 101 -27.50 15.25 -11.66
N MET A 102 -27.78 15.43 -10.38
CA MET A 102 -28.45 16.64 -9.88
C MET A 102 -27.66 17.92 -10.19
N LEU A 103 -26.33 17.89 -9.99
CA LEU A 103 -25.45 19.01 -10.31
C LEU A 103 -25.41 19.30 -11.82
N TYR A 104 -25.46 18.25 -12.67
CA TYR A 104 -25.50 18.40 -14.13
C TYR A 104 -26.75 19.18 -14.58
N TYR A 105 -27.92 18.80 -14.08
CA TYR A 105 -29.17 19.47 -14.44
C TYR A 105 -29.25 20.88 -13.86
N SER A 106 -28.78 21.09 -12.63
CA SER A 106 -28.69 22.43 -12.05
C SER A 106 -27.85 23.36 -12.91
N HIS A 107 -26.77 22.87 -13.53
CA HIS A 107 -25.91 23.68 -14.39
C HIS A 107 -26.63 24.21 -15.64
N LYS A 108 -27.64 23.50 -16.16
CA LYS A 108 -28.43 23.97 -17.31
C LYS A 108 -29.24 25.23 -16.99
N THR A 109 -29.56 25.44 -15.71
CA THR A 109 -30.36 26.57 -15.25
C THR A 109 -29.51 27.69 -14.63
N THR A 110 -28.34 27.36 -14.08
CA THR A 110 -27.46 28.32 -13.39
C THR A 110 -25.98 28.06 -13.71
N PRO A 111 -25.16 29.12 -13.86
CA PRO A 111 -23.73 28.92 -14.06
C PRO A 111 -23.13 28.21 -12.84
N PHE A 112 -22.50 27.06 -13.06
CA PHE A 112 -21.94 26.23 -12.01
C PHE A 112 -20.43 26.47 -11.92
N TYR A 113 -19.95 26.89 -10.76
CA TYR A 113 -18.54 27.05 -10.50
C TYR A 113 -17.89 25.67 -10.35
N MET A 114 -17.12 25.24 -11.35
CA MET A 114 -16.46 23.92 -11.37
C MET A 114 -15.30 23.78 -10.38
N LYS A 115 -14.68 24.90 -9.98
CA LYS A 115 -13.46 24.93 -9.16
C LYS A 115 -13.59 24.15 -7.84
N PRO A 116 -14.65 24.33 -7.02
CA PRO A 116 -14.78 23.59 -5.77
C PRO A 116 -14.79 22.07 -5.96
N LEU A 117 -15.43 21.57 -7.02
CA LEU A 117 -15.52 20.12 -7.25
C LEU A 117 -14.16 19.52 -7.61
N VAL A 118 -13.38 20.23 -8.45
CA VAL A 118 -12.00 19.85 -8.77
C VAL A 118 -11.15 19.88 -7.50
N THR A 119 -11.24 20.96 -6.71
CA THR A 119 -10.48 21.11 -5.47
C THR A 119 -10.78 19.98 -4.47
N VAL A 120 -12.05 19.65 -4.25
CA VAL A 120 -12.44 18.55 -3.34
C VAL A 120 -11.91 17.21 -3.86
N SER A 121 -12.02 16.95 -5.16
CA SER A 121 -11.48 15.72 -5.76
C SER A 121 -9.98 15.58 -5.54
N MET A 122 -9.23 16.67 -5.73
CA MET A 122 -7.79 16.72 -5.49
C MET A 122 -7.44 16.50 -4.02
N ILE A 123 -8.17 17.15 -3.11
CA ILE A 123 -7.99 16.97 -1.66
C ILE A 123 -8.20 15.50 -1.30
N CYS A 124 -9.27 14.86 -1.78
CA CYS A 124 -9.53 13.44 -1.51
C CYS A 124 -8.38 12.52 -1.97
N LEU A 125 -7.89 12.68 -3.20
CA LEU A 125 -6.78 11.88 -3.72
C LEU A 125 -5.47 12.19 -2.97
N MET A 126 -5.23 13.46 -2.64
CA MET A 126 -4.03 13.88 -1.93
C MET A 126 -4.01 13.37 -0.49
N SER A 127 -5.16 13.34 0.19
CA SER A 127 -5.28 12.73 1.52
C SER A 127 -4.89 11.25 1.50
N VAL A 128 -5.31 10.48 0.48
CA VAL A 128 -4.89 9.08 0.33
C VAL A 128 -3.38 8.97 0.11
N ALA A 129 -2.82 9.78 -0.78
CA ALA A 129 -1.38 9.78 -1.05
C ALA A 129 -0.57 10.12 0.21
N LEU A 130 -0.90 11.24 0.86
CA LEU A 130 -0.24 11.70 2.08
C LEU A 130 -0.34 10.69 3.21
N PHE A 131 -1.53 10.13 3.44
CA PHE A 131 -1.72 9.13 4.49
C PHE A 131 -0.84 7.89 4.26
N GLY A 132 -0.86 7.32 3.05
CA GLY A 132 -0.07 6.12 2.77
C GLY A 132 1.43 6.36 2.89
N TYR A 133 1.97 7.46 2.36
CA TYR A 133 3.40 7.78 2.49
C TYR A 133 3.79 8.13 3.94
N ALA A 134 2.98 8.91 4.66
CA ALA A 134 3.24 9.19 6.07
C ALA A 134 3.27 7.90 6.89
N ARG A 135 2.38 6.95 6.61
CA ARG A 135 2.35 5.66 7.29
C ARG A 135 3.61 4.83 7.04
N ILE A 136 4.08 4.78 5.80
CA ILE A 136 5.33 4.10 5.42
C ILE A 136 6.52 4.73 6.15
N ILE A 137 6.62 6.06 6.16
CA ILE A 137 7.69 6.78 6.86
C ILE A 137 7.68 6.46 8.36
N VAL A 138 6.51 6.50 9.01
CA VAL A 138 6.37 6.15 10.43
C VAL A 138 6.80 4.70 10.70
N ASN A 139 6.46 3.75 9.81
CA ASN A 139 6.85 2.36 9.96
C ASN A 139 8.37 2.18 9.82
N VAL A 140 9.00 2.82 8.83
CA VAL A 140 10.45 2.77 8.62
C VAL A 140 11.19 3.39 9.81
N ILE A 141 10.74 4.54 10.34
CA ILE A 141 11.36 5.17 11.52
C ILE A 141 11.21 4.28 12.76
N ARG A 142 10.05 3.65 12.95
CA ARG A 142 9.76 2.86 14.16
C ARG A 142 10.43 1.49 14.17
N PHE A 143 10.55 0.83 13.03
CA PHE A 143 10.97 -0.57 12.93
C PHE A 143 12.26 -0.78 12.13
N SER A 144 12.83 0.27 11.53
CA SER A 144 14.04 0.24 10.70
C SER A 144 13.98 -0.67 9.45
N LYS A 145 12.84 -1.32 9.20
CA LYS A 145 12.55 -2.17 8.05
C LYS A 145 11.14 -1.90 7.53
N LEU A 146 10.95 -2.16 6.24
CA LEU A 146 9.65 -2.06 5.57
C LEU A 146 8.76 -3.26 5.93
N SER A 147 7.45 -3.02 6.03
CA SER A 147 6.47 -4.11 6.01
C SER A 147 6.12 -4.48 4.57
N ILE A 148 5.74 -5.74 4.33
CA ILE A 148 5.14 -6.15 3.05
C ILE A 148 3.92 -5.29 2.71
N LEU A 149 3.15 -4.88 3.72
CA LEU A 149 1.99 -3.99 3.56
C LEU A 149 2.38 -2.60 3.03
N ASP A 150 3.56 -2.09 3.40
CA ASP A 150 4.05 -0.78 2.99
C ASP A 150 4.23 -0.69 1.47
N GLY A 151 4.62 -1.79 0.82
CA GLY A 151 4.71 -1.87 -0.64
C GLY A 151 3.35 -1.67 -1.33
N HIS A 152 2.28 -2.20 -0.73
CA HIS A 152 0.93 -2.04 -1.28
C HIS A 152 0.33 -0.66 -1.00
N LEU A 153 0.62 -0.10 0.18
CA LEU A 153 0.28 1.30 0.48
C LEU A 153 0.99 2.24 -0.49
N ALA A 154 2.27 2.00 -0.77
CA ALA A 154 3.03 2.78 -1.73
C ALA A 154 2.40 2.72 -3.12
N TYR A 155 2.00 1.52 -3.58
CA TYR A 155 1.33 1.36 -4.87
C TYR A 155 0.00 2.14 -4.95
N ALA A 156 -0.87 2.01 -3.94
CA ALA A 156 -2.14 2.72 -3.89
C ALA A 156 -1.97 4.24 -3.79
N SER A 157 -1.02 4.72 -2.99
CA SER A 157 -0.69 6.15 -2.89
C SER A 157 -0.07 6.70 -4.18
N SER A 158 0.81 5.93 -4.83
CA SER A 158 1.43 6.31 -6.11
C SER A 158 0.38 6.45 -7.20
N PHE A 159 -0.62 5.58 -7.21
CA PHE A 159 -1.72 5.66 -8.17
C PHE A 159 -2.59 6.93 -7.95
N SER A 160 -2.86 7.31 -6.71
CA SER A 160 -3.49 8.61 -6.41
C SER A 160 -2.65 9.77 -6.92
N PHE A 161 -1.34 9.75 -6.66
CA PHE A 161 -0.43 10.79 -7.10
C PHE A 161 -0.36 10.88 -8.62
N ALA A 162 -0.29 9.74 -9.32
CA ALA A 162 -0.33 9.70 -10.79
C ALA A 162 -1.63 10.28 -11.34
N THR A 163 -2.78 9.97 -10.71
CA THR A 163 -4.08 10.53 -11.09
C THR A 163 -4.11 12.05 -10.93
N ILE A 164 -3.60 12.58 -9.81
CA ILE A 164 -3.49 14.02 -9.56
C ILE A 164 -2.64 14.69 -10.65
N ASN A 165 -1.47 14.13 -10.95
CA ASN A 165 -0.56 14.68 -11.97
C ASN A 165 -1.17 14.65 -13.37
N LEU A 166 -1.88 13.58 -13.74
CA LEU A 166 -2.59 13.50 -15.01
C LEU A 166 -3.61 14.63 -15.14
N VAL A 167 -4.42 14.84 -14.10
CA VAL A 167 -5.44 15.90 -14.10
C VAL A 167 -4.79 17.27 -14.14
N LEU A 168 -3.80 17.55 -13.28
CA LEU A 168 -3.08 18.84 -13.27
C LEU A 168 -2.40 19.11 -14.61
N GLY A 169 -1.71 18.12 -15.18
CA GLY A 169 -1.08 18.22 -16.50
C GLY A 169 -2.09 18.53 -17.60
N GLY A 170 -3.27 17.90 -17.58
CA GLY A 170 -4.35 18.22 -18.51
C GLY A 170 -4.89 19.64 -18.39
N PHE A 171 -4.93 20.21 -17.17
CA PHE A 171 -5.30 21.60 -16.95
C PHE A 171 -4.21 22.59 -17.37
N ILE A 172 -2.96 22.33 -17.01
CA ILE A 172 -1.80 23.19 -17.30
C ILE A 172 -1.55 23.25 -18.81
N ASN A 173 -1.61 22.10 -19.50
CA ASN A 173 -1.36 22.02 -20.94
C ASN A 173 -2.54 22.53 -21.79
N GLY A 174 -3.61 23.04 -21.17
CA GLY A 174 -4.75 23.62 -21.89
C GLY A 174 -5.67 22.61 -22.60
N HIS A 175 -5.29 21.33 -22.73
CA HIS A 175 -6.12 20.31 -23.37
C HIS A 175 -7.51 20.17 -22.73
N ILE A 176 -7.62 20.28 -21.39
CA ILE A 176 -8.92 20.28 -20.70
C ILE A 176 -9.65 21.61 -20.92
N LEU A 177 -8.93 22.72 -21.14
CA LEU A 177 -9.50 24.04 -21.39
C LEU A 177 -10.08 24.18 -22.80
N GLU A 178 -9.58 23.42 -23.77
CA GLU A 178 -10.08 23.37 -25.16
C GLU A 178 -11.38 22.56 -25.32
N LEU A 179 -11.75 21.75 -24.34
CA LEU A 179 -12.99 20.99 -24.36
C LEU A 179 -14.23 21.89 -24.31
N SER A 180 -15.32 21.43 -24.93
CA SER A 180 -16.64 22.02 -24.73
C SER A 180 -17.04 22.00 -23.24
N ASP A 181 -17.84 22.98 -22.80
CA ASP A 181 -18.21 23.10 -21.39
C ASP A 181 -18.93 21.85 -20.86
N ASN A 182 -19.76 21.21 -21.69
CA ASN A 182 -20.40 19.94 -21.36
C ASN A 182 -19.38 18.83 -21.14
N ASN A 183 -18.35 18.72 -21.99
CA ASN A 183 -17.33 17.68 -21.85
C ASN A 183 -16.43 17.93 -20.62
N LYS A 184 -16.09 19.19 -20.34
CA LYS A 184 -15.37 19.57 -19.10
C LYS A 184 -16.14 19.13 -17.86
N LEU A 185 -17.43 19.43 -17.84
CA LEU A 185 -18.29 19.10 -16.73
C LEU A 185 -18.38 17.57 -16.52
N ILE A 186 -18.59 16.81 -17.60
CA ILE A 186 -18.60 15.33 -17.55
C ILE A 186 -17.27 14.80 -17.01
N ALA A 187 -16.13 15.31 -17.49
CA ALA A 187 -14.80 14.90 -17.03
C ALA A 187 -14.59 15.18 -15.53
N ILE A 188 -15.01 16.35 -15.06
CA ILE A 188 -14.89 16.72 -13.63
C ILE A 188 -15.80 15.84 -12.77
N PHE A 189 -17.00 15.50 -13.23
CA PHE A 189 -17.91 14.62 -12.49
C PHE A 189 -17.39 13.18 -12.45
N PHE A 190 -16.79 12.71 -13.53
CA PHE A 190 -16.09 11.43 -13.55
C PHE A 190 -14.93 11.42 -12.54
N LEU A 191 -14.10 12.47 -12.54
CA LEU A 191 -13.01 12.62 -11.58
C LEU A 191 -13.51 12.64 -10.14
N PHE A 192 -14.55 13.42 -9.83
CA PHE A 192 -15.14 13.50 -8.49
C PHE A 192 -15.71 12.16 -8.02
N SER A 193 -16.45 11.48 -8.90
CA SER A 193 -16.99 10.16 -8.62
C SER A 193 -15.89 9.15 -8.37
N PHE A 194 -14.86 9.15 -9.22
CA PHE A 194 -13.72 8.28 -9.09
C PHE A 194 -12.93 8.54 -7.81
N ALA A 195 -12.57 9.79 -7.52
CA ALA A 195 -11.83 10.19 -6.33
C ALA A 195 -12.57 9.79 -5.04
N SER A 196 -13.88 10.00 -4.99
CA SER A 196 -14.72 9.65 -3.85
C SER A 196 -14.77 8.14 -3.63
N VAL A 197 -15.08 7.36 -4.68
CA VAL A 197 -15.13 5.89 -4.61
C VAL A 197 -13.75 5.33 -4.27
N TYR A 198 -12.69 5.87 -4.85
CA TYR A 198 -11.32 5.43 -4.60
C TYR A 198 -10.91 5.68 -3.14
N ALA A 199 -11.14 6.88 -2.61
CA ALA A 199 -10.82 7.23 -1.22
C ALA A 199 -11.59 6.37 -0.21
N ILE A 200 -12.89 6.14 -0.44
CA ILE A 200 -13.70 5.25 0.43
C ILE A 200 -13.19 3.82 0.35
N THR A 201 -12.88 3.32 -0.85
CA THR A 201 -12.34 1.97 -1.05
C THR A 201 -11.02 1.81 -0.30
N PHE A 202 -10.12 2.79 -0.42
CA PHE A 202 -8.85 2.80 0.28
C PHE A 202 -9.05 2.76 1.81
N ALA A 203 -9.92 3.62 2.35
CA ALA A 203 -10.22 3.64 3.78
C ALA A 203 -10.82 2.32 4.28
N LYS A 204 -11.75 1.71 3.52
CA LYS A 204 -12.33 0.40 3.84
C LYS A 204 -11.30 -0.72 3.81
N LEU A 205 -10.43 -0.74 2.79
CA LEU A 205 -9.40 -1.77 2.67
C LEU A 205 -8.35 -1.63 3.76
N TYR A 206 -8.00 -0.41 4.15
CA TYR A 206 -7.05 -0.17 5.24
C TYR A 206 -7.63 -0.55 6.62
N THR A 207 -8.90 -0.23 6.87
CA THR A 207 -9.58 -0.53 8.15
C THR A 207 -9.89 -2.00 8.33
N ARG A 208 -10.20 -2.72 7.25
CA ARG A 208 -10.23 -4.18 7.26
C ARG A 208 -8.79 -4.66 7.37
N LYS A 209 -8.31 -4.83 8.61
CA LYS A 209 -7.00 -5.44 8.93
C LYS A 209 -6.70 -6.53 7.92
N LEU A 210 -5.88 -6.21 6.92
CA LEU A 210 -5.42 -7.23 6.01
C LEU A 210 -4.58 -8.13 6.90
N ASN A 211 -5.05 -9.36 7.10
CA ASN A 211 -4.28 -10.41 7.77
C ASN A 211 -3.11 -10.78 6.85
N ILE A 212 -2.18 -9.85 6.67
CA ILE A 212 -0.82 -10.11 6.25
C ILE A 212 -0.16 -10.47 7.56
N LEU A 213 0.24 -11.74 7.69
CA LEU A 213 0.88 -12.38 8.85
C LEU A 213 1.36 -11.33 9.87
N ILE A 214 0.51 -11.08 10.87
CA ILE A 214 0.92 -10.33 12.04
C ILE A 214 1.73 -11.34 12.84
N ALA A 215 3.04 -11.37 12.60
CA ALA A 215 4.00 -11.84 13.58
C ALA A 215 4.17 -10.73 14.62
#